data_AF-A0A447TAR2-F1
#
_entry.id   AF-A0A447TAR2-F1
#
_cell.length_a   1.000
_cell.length_b   1.000
_cell.length_c   1.000
_cell.angle_alpha   90.00
_cell.angle_beta   90.00
_cell.angle_gamma   90.00
#
_symmetry.space_group_name_H-M   'P 1'
#
loop_
_entity.id
_entity.type
_entity.pdbx_description
1 polymer ?
#
loop_
_entity_poly.entity_id
_entity_poly.type
_entity_poly.pdbx_seq_one_letter_code
_entity_poly.pdbx_strand_id
1 'polypeptide(L)'
;MSAGWAVQTVPFDKGVSQSFNHSTVSPVYDSLGNKHNLTQYFCKSADSTITVHYQLDDKMLPATTDLKFDTAGKMTQPTAAVDLDLARPPAPTR
;
A
#
# COMPACT_ATOMS: atom_id res chain seq x y z
N MET A 1 9.58 13.10 10.50
CA MET A 1 8.90 12.92 9.20
C MET A 1 9.97 12.69 8.14
N SER A 2 9.78 11.76 7.22
CA SER A 2 10.74 11.36 6.15
C SER A 2 11.19 12.55 5.30
N ALA A 3 12.17 13.32 5.79
CA ALA A 3 12.66 14.56 5.20
C ALA A 3 13.28 14.38 3.80
N GLY A 4 13.47 13.13 3.35
CA GLY A 4 13.94 12.80 2.00
C GLY A 4 12.85 12.38 1.01
N TRP A 5 11.57 12.34 1.39
CA TRP A 5 10.49 11.96 0.46
C TRP A 5 9.91 13.19 -0.25
N ALA A 6 10.12 13.25 -1.55
CA ALA A 6 9.48 14.21 -2.45
C ALA A 6 7.99 13.92 -2.58
N VAL A 7 7.17 14.97 -2.77
CA VAL A 7 5.75 14.84 -3.11
C VAL A 7 5.64 14.33 -4.55
N GLN A 8 4.82 13.31 -4.76
CA GLN A 8 4.59 12.74 -6.08
C GLN A 8 3.61 13.60 -6.86
N THR A 9 4.02 14.04 -8.05
CA THR A 9 3.19 14.85 -8.96
C THR A 9 2.63 14.05 -10.12
N VAL A 10 3.02 12.77 -10.24
CA VAL A 10 2.55 11.86 -11.29
C VAL A 10 1.51 10.89 -10.71
N PRO A 11 0.53 10.43 -11.52
CA PRO A 11 -0.36 9.35 -11.12
C PRO A 11 0.42 8.09 -10.71
N PHE A 12 -0.12 7.35 -9.76
CA PHE A 12 0.48 6.08 -9.32
C PHE A 12 0.52 5.07 -10.49
N ASP A 13 1.70 4.49 -10.73
CA ASP A 13 1.93 3.38 -11.64
C ASP A 13 3.00 2.44 -11.07
N LYS A 14 2.64 1.17 -10.83
CA LYS A 14 3.56 0.18 -10.26
C LYS A 14 4.84 -0.04 -11.10
N GLY A 15 4.78 0.22 -12.41
CA GLY A 15 5.91 0.09 -13.33
C GLY A 15 6.83 1.32 -13.35
N VAL A 16 6.40 2.43 -12.73
CA VAL A 16 7.14 3.69 -12.72
C VAL A 16 7.69 3.91 -11.33
N SER A 17 8.98 3.65 -11.12
CA SER A 17 9.63 3.88 -9.81
C SER A 17 9.58 5.34 -9.33
N GLN A 18 9.29 6.28 -10.23
CA GLN A 18 9.09 7.69 -9.90
C GLN A 18 7.67 8.01 -9.43
N SER A 19 6.72 7.06 -9.43
CA SER A 19 5.35 7.31 -8.98
C SER A 19 5.12 6.98 -7.50
N PHE A 20 6.13 6.49 -6.80
CA PHE A 20 6.06 6.13 -5.38
C PHE A 20 7.40 6.42 -4.70
N ASN A 21 7.36 6.70 -3.40
CA ASN A 21 8.57 6.97 -2.61
C ASN A 21 9.22 5.70 -2.08
N HIS A 22 8.41 4.71 -1.77
CA HIS A 22 8.87 3.46 -1.20
C HIS A 22 7.89 2.34 -1.53
N SER A 23 8.41 1.11 -1.65
CA SER A 23 7.57 -0.08 -1.72
C SER A 23 8.09 -1.13 -0.75
N THR A 24 7.16 -1.87 -0.16
CA THR A 24 7.46 -2.95 0.79
C THR A 24 6.61 -4.16 0.45
N VAL A 25 7.21 -5.34 0.48
CA VAL A 25 6.51 -6.61 0.23
C VAL A 25 6.40 -7.37 1.55
N SER A 26 5.18 -7.76 1.90
CA SER A 26 4.88 -8.57 3.07
C SER A 26 4.22 -9.88 2.65
N PRO A 27 4.68 -11.04 3.14
CA PRO A 27 3.98 -12.30 2.91
C PRO A 27 2.72 -12.37 3.76
N VAL A 28 1.58 -12.68 3.15
CA VAL A 28 0.30 -12.93 3.81
C VAL A 28 -0.17 -14.35 3.48
N TYR A 29 -0.87 -15.00 4.40
CA TYR A 29 -1.32 -16.39 4.22
C TYR A 29 -2.84 -16.44 4.18
N ASP A 30 -3.40 -17.20 3.23
CA ASP A 30 -4.83 -17.48 3.22
C ASP A 30 -5.19 -18.54 4.29
N SER A 31 -6.49 -18.81 4.46
CA SER A 31 -6.96 -19.80 5.44
C SER A 31 -6.59 -21.26 5.10
N LEU A 32 -6.11 -21.53 3.87
CA LEU A 32 -5.63 -22.84 3.44
C LEU A 32 -4.10 -22.95 3.62
N GLY A 33 -3.43 -21.89 4.05
CA GLY A 33 -1.97 -21.83 4.22
C GLY A 33 -1.20 -21.46 2.96
N ASN A 34 -1.87 -21.04 1.87
CA ASN A 34 -1.19 -20.56 0.67
C ASN A 34 -0.57 -19.20 0.96
N LYS A 35 0.68 -19.01 0.51
CA LYS A 35 1.41 -17.75 0.62
C LYS A 35 1.03 -16.83 -0.53
N HIS A 36 0.68 -15.60 -0.19
CA HIS A 36 0.48 -14.48 -1.11
C HIS A 36 1.47 -13.36 -0.76
N ASN A 37 1.90 -12.61 -1.76
CA ASN A 37 2.80 -11.47 -1.57
C ASN A 37 1.99 -10.17 -1.65
N LEU A 38 1.78 -9.52 -0.51
CA LEU A 38 1.17 -8.19 -0.46
C LEU A 38 2.25 -7.12 -0.64
N THR A 39 2.27 -6.47 -1.79
CA THR A 39 3.11 -5.31 -2.07
C THR A 39 2.37 -4.03 -1.73
N GLN A 40 2.98 -3.19 -0.90
CA GLN A 40 2.49 -1.89 -0.48
C GLN A 40 3.37 -0.82 -1.11
N TYR A 41 2.77 0.15 -1.80
CA TYR A 41 3.46 1.28 -2.41
C TYR A 41 3.07 2.56 -1.68
N PHE A 42 4.06 3.23 -1.08
CA PHE A 42 3.88 4.47 -0.33
C PHE A 42 4.15 5.66 -1.26
N CYS A 43 3.10 6.42 -1.55
CA CYS A 43 3.14 7.62 -2.38
C CYS A 43 2.85 8.85 -1.51
N LYS A 44 3.82 9.75 -1.35
CA LYS A 44 3.60 11.01 -0.64
C LYS A 44 2.82 11.95 -1.54
N SER A 45 1.55 12.21 -1.21
CA SER A 45 0.65 13.07 -2.00
C SER A 45 0.65 14.54 -1.52
N ALA A 46 1.00 14.78 -0.25
CA ALA A 46 1.15 16.11 0.33
C ALA A 46 2.18 16.08 1.49
N ASP A 47 2.54 17.24 2.04
CA ASP A 47 3.57 17.36 3.08
C ASP A 47 3.33 16.46 4.31
N SER A 48 2.07 16.14 4.60
CA SER A 48 1.66 15.33 5.76
C SER A 48 0.76 14.13 5.41
N THR A 49 0.63 13.79 4.11
CA THR A 49 -0.24 12.70 3.66
C THR A 49 0.53 11.74 2.76
N ILE A 50 0.43 10.45 3.06
CA ILE A 50 0.99 9.36 2.26
C ILE A 50 -0.16 8.43 1.87
N THR A 51 -0.41 8.31 0.58
CA THR A 51 -1.38 7.35 0.02
C THR A 51 -0.67 6.02 -0.23
N VAL A 52 -1.22 4.95 0.35
CA VAL A 52 -0.73 3.58 0.20
C VAL A 52 -1.59 2.86 -0.82
N HIS A 53 -0.93 2.30 -1.83
CA HIS A 53 -1.55 1.42 -2.80
C HIS A 53 -1.15 -0.03 -2.53
N TYR A 54 -2.07 -0.96 -2.78
CA TYR A 54 -1.87 -2.37 -2.48
C TYR A 54 -1.94 -3.22 -3.75
N GLN A 55 -1.03 -4.18 -3.84
CA GLN A 55 -1.02 -5.22 -4.87
C GLN A 55 -0.87 -6.56 -4.17
N LEU A 56 -1.75 -7.52 -4.46
CA LEU A 56 -1.66 -8.88 -3.97
C LEU A 56 -1.19 -9.78 -5.11
N ASP A 57 -0.03 -10.42 -4.93
CA ASP A 57 0.70 -11.16 -5.96
C ASP A 57 0.94 -10.28 -7.20
N ASP A 58 0.12 -10.42 -8.24
CA ASP A 58 0.17 -9.61 -9.47
C ASP A 58 -1.07 -8.75 -9.70
N LYS A 59 -2.03 -8.80 -8.77
CA LYS A 59 -3.33 -8.12 -8.87
C LYS A 59 -3.33 -6.83 -8.06
N MET A 60 -3.57 -5.72 -8.75
CA MET A 60 -3.78 -4.43 -8.10
C MET A 60 -5.10 -4.45 -7.33
N LEU A 61 -5.08 -4.03 -6.07
CA LEU A 61 -6.30 -3.83 -5.29
C LEU A 61 -6.82 -2.40 -5.53
N PRO A 62 -8.14 -2.21 -5.69
CA PRO A 62 -8.74 -0.88 -5.82
C PRO A 62 -8.72 -0.11 -4.49
N ALA A 63 -8.55 -0.82 -3.37
CA ALA A 63 -8.41 -0.23 -2.06
C ALA A 63 -7.10 0.56 -1.96
N THR A 64 -7.20 1.75 -1.39
CA THR A 64 -6.05 2.60 -1.04
C THR A 64 -6.23 3.07 0.40
N THR A 65 -5.13 3.47 1.04
CA THR A 65 -5.18 3.97 2.42
C THR A 65 -4.35 5.23 2.54
N ASP A 66 -4.97 6.29 3.04
CA ASP A 66 -4.27 7.52 3.35
C ASP A 66 -3.73 7.49 4.79
N LEU A 67 -2.41 7.52 4.90
CA LEU A 67 -1.70 7.73 6.15
C LEU A 67 -1.51 9.24 6.34
N LYS A 68 -2.12 9.79 7.38
CA LYS A 68 -1.92 11.19 7.75
C LYS A 68 -1.02 11.26 8.96
N PHE A 69 -0.11 12.21 8.93
CA PHE A 69 0.83 12.46 10.01
C PHE A 69 0.66 13.89 10.53
N ASP A 70 0.85 14.10 11.83
CA ASP A 70 0.92 15.44 12.39
C ASP A 70 2.31 16.07 12.23
N THR A 71 2.47 17.32 12.66
CA THR A 71 3.74 18.06 12.60
C THR A 71 4.84 17.43 13.49
N ALA A 72 4.46 16.61 14.48
CA ALA A 72 5.40 15.84 15.30
C ALA A 72 5.80 14.51 14.66
N GLY A 73 5.19 14.15 13.52
CA GLY A 73 5.42 12.90 12.81
C GLY A 73 4.67 11.69 13.39
N LYS A 74 3.67 11.93 14.24
CA LYS A 74 2.78 10.88 14.72
C LYS A 74 1.71 10.61 13.66
N MET A 75 1.45 9.34 13.42
CA MET A 75 0.37 8.90 12.54
C MET A 75 -0.98 9.19 13.21
N THR A 76 -1.80 10.03 12.59
CA THR A 76 -3.13 10.40 13.04
C THR A 76 -4.23 9.65 12.28
N GLN A 77 -3.93 9.14 11.09
CA GLN A 77 -4.80 8.23 10.34
C GLN A 77 -4.01 7.12 9.63
N PRO A 78 -4.64 5.96 9.39
CA PRO A 78 -5.96 5.54 9.87
C PRO A 78 -6.02 5.30 11.38
N THR A 79 -7.18 5.58 11.99
CA THR A 79 -7.46 5.33 13.41
C THR A 79 -8.07 3.95 13.67
N ALA A 80 -8.37 3.21 12.61
CA ALA A 80 -8.94 1.86 12.62
C ALA A 80 -8.12 0.93 11.71
N ALA A 81 -8.36 -0.37 11.82
CA ALA A 81 -7.78 -1.34 10.90
C ALA A 81 -8.24 -1.05 9.47
N VAL A 82 -7.33 -1.24 8.51
CA VAL A 82 -7.66 -1.15 7.09
C VAL A 82 -8.20 -2.50 6.65
N ASP A 83 -9.49 -2.54 6.34
CA ASP A 83 -10.10 -3.70 5.71
C ASP A 83 -9.68 -3.76 4.24
N LEU A 84 -8.78 -4.70 3.93
CA LEU A 84 -8.41 -5.05 2.57
C LEU A 84 -9.19 -6.29 2.16
N ASP A 85 -10.11 -6.13 1.20
CA ASP A 85 -10.69 -7.29 0.52
C ASP A 85 -9.62 -7.94 -0.36
N LEU A 86 -8.95 -8.95 0.20
CA LEU A 86 -7.91 -9.70 -0.48
C LEU A 86 -8.47 -10.75 -1.44
N ALA A 87 -9.78 -10.74 -1.73
CA ALA A 87 -10.50 -11.59 -2.68
C ALA A 87 -9.82 -12.95 -2.89
N ARG A 88 -10.24 -13.98 -2.14
CA ARG A 88 -9.68 -15.34 -2.19
C ARG A 88 -9.30 -15.71 -3.64
N PRO A 89 -8.02 -15.97 -3.94
CA PRO A 89 -7.64 -16.40 -5.27
C PRO A 89 -8.45 -17.66 -5.64
N PRO A 90 -8.89 -17.79 -6.89
CA PRO A 90 -9.67 -18.95 -7.31
C PRO A 90 -8.90 -20.22 -6.95
N ALA A 91 -9.58 -21.16 -6.29
CA ALA A 91 -8.98 -22.45 -5.95
C ALA A 91 -8.40 -23.09 -7.21
N PRO A 92 -7.23 -23.76 -7.14
CA PRO A 92 -6.70 -24.47 -8.29
C PRO A 92 -7.74 -25.48 -8.76
N THR A 93 -8.21 -25.32 -10.00
CA THR A 93 -9.07 -26.32 -10.66
C THR A 93 -8.22 -27.58 -10.84
N ARG A 94 -8.60 -28.64 -10.14
CA ARG A 94 -7.97 -29.95 -10.23
C ARG A 94 -8.39 -30.69 -11.50
#